data_AF-B8J2E4-F1
#
_entry.id   AF-B8J2E4-F1
#
_cell.length_a   1.000
_cell.length_b   1.000
_cell.length_c   1.000
_cell.angle_alpha   90.00
_cell.angle_beta   90.00
_cell.angle_gamma   90.00
#
_symmetry.space_group_name_H-M   'P 1'
#
loop_
_entity.id
_entity.type
_entity.pdbx_description
1 polymer ?
#
loop_
_entity_poly.entity_id
_entity_poly.type
_entity_poly.pdbx_seq_one_letter_code
_entity_poly.pdbx_strand_id
1 'polypeptide(L)' 'MDKDRKEALQVAKELTAKFIETRTVSPGNFAEVFPSVYRVVCTAIGVDADQDNKGK' A
#
# COMPACT_ATOMS: atom_id res chain seq x y z
N MET A 1 0.90 -8.87 13.65
CA MET A 1 1.80 -8.49 12.54
C MET A 1 1.29 -8.98 11.19
N ASP A 2 1.00 -10.28 10.99
CA ASP A 2 0.45 -10.78 9.72
C ASP A 2 -0.94 -10.25 9.38
N LYS A 3 -1.81 -10.15 10.40
CA LYS A 3 -3.13 -9.55 10.26
C LYS A 3 -3.02 -8.06 9.92
N ASP A 4 -2.18 -7.33 10.65
CA ASP A 4 -1.92 -5.91 10.44
C ASP A 4 -1.36 -5.63 9.04
N ARG A 5 -0.48 -6.50 8.51
CA ARG A 5 0.00 -6.40 7.12
C ARG A 5 -1.09 -6.63 6.08
N LYS A 6 -1.98 -7.59 6.30
CA LYS A 6 -3.12 -7.86 5.41
C LYS A 6 -4.10 -6.69 5.41
N GLU A 7 -4.39 -6.14 6.59
CA GLU A 7 -5.23 -4.94 6.74
C GLU A 7 -4.57 -3.72 6.08
N ALA A 8 -3.26 -3.50 6.28
CA ALA A 8 -2.51 -2.44 5.60
C ALA A 8 -2.56 -2.57 4.08
N LEU A 9 -2.43 -3.80 3.57
CA LEU A 9 -2.48 -4.06 2.13
C LEU A 9 -3.87 -3.75 1.57
N GLN A 10 -4.91 -4.14 2.29
CA GLN A 10 -6.29 -3.84 1.91
C GLN A 10 -6.54 -2.33 1.90
N VAL A 11 -6.18 -1.63 2.99
CA VAL A 11 -6.34 -0.17 3.10
C VAL A 11 -5.57 0.55 2.01
N ALA A 12 -4.34 0.14 1.69
CA ALA A 12 -3.57 0.73 0.61
C ALA A 12 -4.21 0.55 -0.78
N LYS A 13 -4.85 -0.60 -1.02
CA LYS A 13 -5.62 -0.85 -2.27
C LYS A 13 -6.82 0.08 -2.36
N GLU A 14 -7.58 0.21 -1.28
CA GLU A 14 -8.75 1.10 -1.22
C GLU A 14 -8.36 2.56 -1.43
N LEU A 15 -7.30 3.04 -0.77
CA LEU A 15 -6.76 4.40 -0.98
C LEU A 15 -6.32 4.64 -2.42
N THR A 16 -5.58 3.70 -3.01
CA THR A 16 -5.08 3.85 -4.38
C THR A 16 -6.24 3.84 -5.39
N ALA A 17 -7.22 2.96 -5.19
CA ALA A 17 -8.46 2.97 -5.97
C ALA A 17 -9.22 4.30 -5.84
N LYS A 18 -9.23 4.90 -4.63
CA LYS A 18 -9.86 6.20 -4.39
C LYS A 18 -9.15 7.33 -5.14
N PHE A 19 -7.81 7.33 -5.18
CA PHE A 19 -7.06 8.30 -5.98
C PHE A 19 -7.32 8.16 -7.49
N ILE A 20 -7.62 6.96 -7.97
CA ILE A 20 -8.05 6.73 -9.35
C ILE A 20 -9.46 7.27 -9.59
N GLU A 21 -10.39 6.98 -8.68
CA GLU A 21 -11.77 7.47 -8.73
C GLU A 21 -11.83 9.00 -8.75
N THR A 22 -11.01 9.66 -7.93
CA THR A 22 -10.90 11.13 -7.89
C THR A 22 -10.05 11.73 -9.00
N ARG A 23 -9.60 10.92 -9.98
CA ARG A 23 -8.77 11.33 -11.12
C ARG A 23 -7.44 11.97 -10.74
N THR A 24 -6.95 11.75 -9.51
CA THR A 24 -5.63 12.20 -9.05
C THR A 24 -4.51 11.30 -9.60
N VAL A 25 -4.82 10.02 -9.79
CA VAL A 25 -3.92 9.01 -10.34
C VAL A 25 -4.63 8.31 -11.50
N SER A 26 -3.88 7.97 -12.56
CA SER A 26 -4.40 7.12 -13.64
C SER A 26 -4.22 5.64 -13.28
N PRO A 27 -5.11 4.73 -13.72
CA PRO A 27 -4.89 3.29 -13.60
C PRO A 27 -3.52 2.84 -14.15
N GLY A 28 -2.99 3.52 -15.17
CA GLY A 28 -1.69 3.20 -15.78
C GLY A 28 -0.49 3.46 -14.85
N ASN A 29 -0.62 4.36 -13.87
CA ASN A 29 0.44 4.68 -12.91
C ASN A 29 0.35 3.84 -11.63
N PHE A 30 -0.57 2.88 -11.57
CA PHE A 30 -0.81 2.09 -10.36
C PHE A 30 0.46 1.42 -9.83
N ALA A 31 1.26 0.81 -10.71
CA ALA A 31 2.48 0.11 -10.34
C ALA A 31 3.54 1.03 -9.68
N GLU A 32 3.52 2.32 -10.00
CA GLU A 32 4.45 3.32 -9.47
C GLU A 32 3.94 3.94 -8.16
N VAL A 33 2.63 4.17 -8.07
CA VAL A 33 1.99 4.85 -6.94
C VAL A 33 1.72 3.89 -5.77
N PHE A 34 1.21 2.69 -6.06
CA PHE A 34 0.77 1.74 -5.05
C PHE A 34 1.84 1.38 -4.01
N PRO A 35 3.12 1.09 -4.38
CA PRO A 35 4.16 0.80 -3.40
C PRO A 35 4.41 1.97 -2.42
N SER A 36 4.29 3.21 -2.90
CA SER A 36 4.45 4.41 -2.07
C SER A 36 3.30 4.55 -1.08
N VAL A 37 2.06 4.34 -1.53
CA VAL A 37 0.86 4.36 -0.66
C VAL A 37 0.93 3.26 0.40
N TYR A 38 1.27 2.03 -0.01
CA TYR A 38 1.40 0.91 0.93
C TYR A 38 2.45 1.17 2.01
N ARG A 39 3.61 1.73 1.64
CA ARG A 39 4.66 2.08 2.61
C ARG A 39 4.17 3.13 3.60
N VAL A 40 3.45 4.15 3.16
CA VAL A 40 2.88 5.18 4.06
C VAL A 40 1.87 4.57 5.03
N VAL A 41 0.98 3.69 4.55
CA VAL A 41 0.00 3.00 5.42
C VAL A 41 0.72 2.14 6.46
N CYS A 42 1.70 1.34 6.04
CA CYS A 42 2.53 0.53 6.93
C CYS A 42 3.23 1.37 7.99
N THR A 43 3.88 2.48 7.60
CA THR A 43 4.53 3.40 8.54
C THR A 43 3.53 4.01 9.52
N ALA A 44 2.34 4.42 9.06
CA ALA A 44 1.31 5.04 9.90
C ALA A 44 0.80 4.11 11.01
N ILE A 45 0.80 2.80 10.77
CA ILE A 45 0.37 1.78 11.75
C ILE A 45 1.54 1.11 12.48
N GLY A 46 2.79 1.55 12.26
CA GLY A 46 3.97 0.99 12.91
C GLY A 46 4.37 -0.41 12.43
N VAL A 47 4.03 -0.78 11.19
CA VAL A 47 4.41 -2.04 10.55
C VAL A 47 5.54 -1.79 9.55
N ASP A 48 6.66 -2.51 9.67
CA ASP A 48 7.73 -2.45 8.67
C ASP A 48 7.28 -3.11 7.37
N ALA A 49 7.22 -2.36 6.26
CA ALA A 49 6.83 -2.87 4.94
C ALA A 49 7.90 -3.81 4.31
N ASP A 50 9.16 -3.72 4.76
CA ASP A 50 10.34 -4.35 4.14
C ASP A 50 10.60 -5.83 4.54
N GLN A 51 9.94 -6.32 5.59
CA GLN A 51 10.17 -7.68 6.14
C GLN A 51 9.76 -8.86 5.22
N ASP A 52 9.23 -8.62 4.02
CA ASP A 52 8.78 -9.68 3.10
C ASP A 52 9.92 -10.26 2.23
N ASN A 53 11.06 -9.56 2.11
CA ASN A 53 12.17 -9.94 1.21
C ASN A 53 13.46 -10.41 1.92
N LYS A 54 13.36 -10.92 3.16
CA LYS A 54 14.50 -11.48 3.92
C LYS A 54 14.34 -12.95 4.31
N GLY A 55 13.65 -13.74 3.48
CA GLY A 55 13.50 -15.18 3.68
C GLY A 55 13.56 -15.95 2.37
N LYS A 56 14.77 -16.20 1.85
CA LYS A 56 15.05 -17.32 0.96
C LYS A 56 16.18 -18.14 1.55
#